data_AF-A0A3M2MDE7-F1
#
_entry.id   AF-A0A3M2MDE7-F1
#
_cell.length_a   1.000
_cell.length_b   1.000
_cell.length_c   1.000
_cell.angle_alpha   90.00
_cell.angle_beta   90.00
_cell.angle_gamma   90.00
#
_symmetry.space_group_name_H-M   'P 1'
#
loop_
_entity.id
_entity.type
_entity.pdbx_description
1 polymer ?
#
loop_
_entity_poly.entity_id
_entity_poly.type
_entity_poly.pdbx_seq_one_letter_code
_entity_poly.pdbx_strand_id
1 'polypeptide(L)' 'MTAPTYEQAVAAAAQILADARARLARQTPEQAAEAAYVPGGLSREELAARVRELRAATAARRQAA' A
#
# COMPACT_ATOMS: atom_id res chain seq x y z
N MET A 1 -3.67 -26.67 -21.38
CA MET A 1 -3.81 -26.13 -20.02
C MET A 1 -5.27 -25.79 -19.81
N THR A 2 -5.91 -26.40 -18.82
CA THR A 2 -7.31 -26.10 -18.47
C THR A 2 -7.38 -24.74 -17.79
N ALA A 3 -8.33 -23.89 -18.17
CA ALA A 3 -8.53 -22.59 -17.54
C ALA A 3 -9.05 -22.78 -16.09
N PRO A 4 -8.62 -21.92 -15.14
CA PRO A 4 -9.12 -21.98 -13.77
C PRO A 4 -10.62 -21.69 -13.73
N THR A 5 -11.30 -22.27 -12.74
CA THR A 5 -12.70 -21.93 -12.47
C THR A 5 -12.80 -20.48 -11.96
N TYR A 6 -13.99 -19.89 -12.05
CA TYR A 6 -14.24 -18.55 -11.53
C TYR A 6 -13.85 -18.43 -10.05
N GLU A 7 -14.25 -19.39 -9.22
CA GLU A 7 -13.92 -19.42 -7.80
C GLU A 7 -12.40 -19.48 -7.55
N GLN A 8 -11.67 -20.27 -8.34
CA GLN A 8 -10.21 -20.33 -8.25
C GLN A 8 -9.55 -19.01 -8.65
N ALA A 9 -10.06 -18.33 -9.67
CA ALA A 9 -9.57 -17.03 -10.09
C ALA A 9 -9.83 -15.95 -9.02
N VAL A 10 -11.02 -15.95 -8.42
CA VAL A 10 -11.38 -15.03 -7.33
C VAL A 10 -10.52 -15.27 -6.09
N ALA A 11 -10.32 -16.53 -5.68
CA ALA A 11 -9.47 -16.86 -4.54
C ALA A 11 -8.01 -16.42 -4.77
N ALA A 12 -7.47 -16.65 -5.97
CA ALA A 12 -6.14 -16.19 -6.33
C ALA A 12 -6.02 -14.66 -6.27
N ALA A 13 -7.02 -13.94 -6.79
CA ALA A 13 -7.07 -12.47 -6.71
C ALA A 13 -7.13 -11.98 -5.26
N ALA A 14 -7.95 -12.60 -4.42
CA ALA A 14 -8.06 -12.26 -3.00
C ALA A 14 -6.72 -12.43 -2.26
N GLN A 15 -5.99 -13.51 -2.56
CA GLN A 15 -4.67 -13.76 -1.98
C GLN A 15 -3.66 -12.67 -2.37
N ILE A 16 -3.61 -12.30 -3.65
CA ILE A 16 -2.74 -11.23 -4.16
C ILE A 16 -3.04 -9.90 -3.45
N LEU A 17 -4.32 -9.57 -3.28
CA LEU A 17 -4.75 -8.34 -2.62
C LEU A 17 -4.40 -8.35 -1.13
N ALA A 18 -4.57 -9.48 -0.45
CA ALA A 18 -4.21 -9.63 0.95
C ALA A 18 -2.69 -9.45 1.16
N ASP A 19 -1.88 -10.07 0.30
CA ASP A 19 -0.42 -9.92 0.34
C ASP A 19 0.03 -8.49 0.03
N ALA A 20 -0.57 -7.86 -0.98
CA ALA A 20 -0.30 -6.47 -1.31
C ALA A 20 -0.63 -5.55 -0.12
N ARG A 21 -1.78 -5.77 0.53
CA ARG A 21 -2.16 -5.01 1.73
C ARG A 21 -1.21 -5.25 2.89
N ALA A 22 -0.79 -6.50 3.13
CA ALA A 22 0.18 -6.83 4.17
C ALA A 22 1.54 -6.17 3.91
N ARG A 23 2.01 -6.15 2.65
CA ARG A 23 3.24 -5.45 2.26
C ARG A 23 3.15 -3.95 2.53
N LEU A 24 2.05 -3.33 2.12
CA LEU A 24 1.80 -1.90 2.37
C LEU A 24 1.71 -1.58 3.87
N ALA A 25 1.12 -2.48 4.66
CA ALA A 25 0.99 -2.30 6.11
C ALA A 25 2.33 -2.45 6.86
N ARG A 26 3.25 -3.28 6.36
CA ARG A 26 4.56 -3.51 6.98
C ARG A 26 5.57 -2.41 6.71
N GLN A 27 5.37 -1.60 5.67
CA GLN A 27 6.30 -0.51 5.36
C GLN A 27 6.17 0.61 6.40
N THR A 28 7.29 1.01 7.00
CA THR A 28 7.33 2.27 7.75
C THR A 28 7.20 3.46 6.77
N PRO A 29 6.80 4.65 7.24
CA PRO A 29 6.77 5.84 6.39
C PRO A 29 8.10 6.11 5.68
N GLU A 30 9.21 5.82 6.34
CA GLU A 30 10.57 6.00 5.83
C GLU A 30 10.87 4.98 4.72
N GLN A 31 10.46 3.72 4.89
CA GLN A 31 10.61 2.70 3.84
C GLN A 31 9.75 3.01 2.61
N ALA A 32 8.54 3.55 2.81
CA ALA A 32 7.69 4.00 1.72
C ALA A 32 8.29 5.23 1.01
N ALA A 33 8.87 6.16 1.77
CA ALA A 33 9.56 7.32 1.22
C ALA A 33 10.81 6.94 0.43
N GLU A 34 11.60 5.98 0.92
CA GLU A 34 12.75 5.42 0.22
C GLU A 34 12.34 4.83 -1.13
N ALA A 35 11.27 4.03 -1.15
CA ALA A 35 10.76 3.42 -2.37
C ALA A 35 10.17 4.44 -3.37
N ALA A 36 9.69 5.59 -2.88
CA ALA A 36 9.08 6.64 -3.69
C ALA A 36 10.05 7.77 -4.08
N TYR A 37 11.29 7.74 -3.58
CA TYR A 37 12.26 8.80 -3.83
C TYR A 37 12.68 8.85 -5.30
N VAL A 38 12.61 10.04 -5.89
CA VAL A 38 13.06 10.33 -7.25
C VAL A 38 14.03 11.52 -7.19
N PRO A 39 15.24 11.42 -7.77
CA PRO A 39 16.18 12.55 -7.83
C PRO A 39 15.54 13.79 -8.48
N GLY A 40 15.68 14.95 -7.83
CA GLY A 40 15.06 16.20 -8.25
C GLY A 40 13.59 16.37 -7.81
N GLY A 41 13.02 15.38 -7.13
CA GLY A 41 11.73 15.48 -6.45
C GLY A 41 11.86 15.91 -4.99
N LEU A 42 10.81 15.65 -4.21
CA LEU A 42 10.80 15.86 -2.77
C LEU A 42 11.91 15.08 -2.07
N SER A 43 12.41 15.63 -0.97
CA SER A 43 13.35 14.93 -0.11
C SER A 43 12.70 13.68 0.49
N ARG A 44 13.53 12.72 0.92
CA ARG A 44 13.04 11.52 1.60
C ARG A 44 12.28 11.85 2.90
N GLU A 45 12.68 12.91 3.59
CA GLU A 45 12.05 13.38 4.82
C GLU A 45 10.67 13.97 4.54
N GLU A 46 10.54 14.78 3.48
CA GLU A 46 9.27 15.34 3.02
C GLU A 46 8.30 14.24 2.57
N LEU A 47 8.81 13.25 1.84
CA LEU A 47 8.03 12.08 1.44
C LEU A 47 7.53 11.28 2.65
N ALA A 48 8.40 11.05 3.65
CA ALA A 48 8.01 10.33 4.86
C ALA A 48 6.94 11.09 5.66
N ALA A 49 7.07 12.41 5.79
CA ALA A 49 6.06 13.26 6.41
C ALA A 49 4.72 13.15 5.68
N ARG A 50 4.74 13.21 4.33
CA ARG A 50 3.53 13.08 3.51
C ARG A 50 2.86 11.71 3.64
N VAL A 51 3.65 10.64 3.72
CA VAL A 51 3.13 9.29 3.97
C VAL A 51 2.43 9.20 5.33
N ARG A 52 2.99 9.82 6.39
CA ARG A 52 2.34 9.86 7.72
C ARG A 52 1.00 10.59 7.66
N GLU A 53 0.95 11.75 7.01
CA GLU A 53 -0.29 12.52 6.84
C GLU A 53 -1.36 11.72 6.09
N LEU A 54 -1.00 11.09 4.97
CA LEU A 54 -1.93 10.28 4.17
C LEU A 54 -2.49 9.09 4.98
N ARG A 55 -1.64 8.43 5.78
CA ARG A 55 -2.06 7.34 6.66
C ARG A 55 -3.00 7.82 7.76
N ALA A 56 -2.69 8.96 8.40
CA ALA A 56 -3.55 9.57 9.41
C ALA A 56 -4.92 9.96 8.84
N ALA A 57 -4.95 10.61 7.67
CA ALA A 57 -6.18 10.98 6.99
C ALA A 57 -7.03 9.76 6.62
N THR A 58 -6.39 8.68 6.17
CA THR A 58 -7.07 7.41 5.84
C THR A 58 -7.63 6.74 7.09
N ALA A 59 -6.89 6.76 8.21
CA ALA A 59 -7.36 6.22 9.48
C ALA A 59 -8.58 6.99 10.01
N ALA A 60 -8.54 8.33 9.95
CA ALA A 60 -9.66 9.17 10.33
C ALA A 60 -10.92 8.89 9.50
N ARG A 61 -10.78 8.74 8.18
CA ARG A 61 -11.91 8.39 7.29
C ARG A 61 -12.53 7.04 7.63
N ARG A 62 -11.74 6.04 8.04
CA ARG A 62 -12.27 4.72 8.44
C ARG A 62 -13.02 4.74 9.76
N GLN A 63 -12.71 5.67 10.66
CA GLN A 63 -13.42 5.81 11.93
C GLN A 63 -14.76 6.55 11.77
N ALA A 64 -14.88 7.34 10.70
CA ALA A 64 -16.08 8.12 10.38
C ALA A 64 -17.07 7.38 9.45
N ALA A 65 -16.74 6.17 9.00
CA ALA A 65 -17.56 5.31 8.13
C ALA A 65 -18.08 4.10 8.91
#